data_AF-A0A2E0GUF2-F1
#
_entry.id   AF-A0A2E0GUF2-F1
#
_cell.length_a   1.000
_cell.length_b   1.000
_cell.length_c   1.000
_cell.angle_alpha   90.00
_cell.angle_beta   90.00
_cell.angle_gamma   90.00
#
_symmetry.space_group_name_H-M   'P 1'
#
loop_
_entity.id
_entity.type
_entity.pdbx_description
1 polymer ?
#
loop_
_entity_poly.entity_id
_entity_poly.type
_entity_poly.pdbx_seq_one_letter_code
_entity_poly.pdbx_strand_id
1 'polypeptide(L)' 'MASKGPREKIMLLSSGKTQAGKATGYFYTTYKNKNNTPDKIELMKFDPRAFDEKTGKRGMMTKFKEKKIPK' A
#
# COMPACT_ATOMS: atom_id res chain seq x y z
N MET A 1 -32.29 -2.73 0.06
CA MET A 1 -30.93 -2.54 -0.50
C MET A 1 -30.04 -1.96 0.60
N ALA A 2 -29.13 -2.74 1.18
CA ALA A 2 -28.25 -2.23 2.23
C ALA A 2 -27.38 -1.11 1.66
N SER A 3 -27.55 0.12 2.16
CA SER A 3 -26.71 1.25 1.80
C SER A 3 -25.28 0.88 2.14
N LYS A 4 -24.41 0.91 1.13
CA LYS A 4 -22.98 0.67 1.29
C LYS A 4 -22.50 1.68 2.34
N GLY A 5 -22.11 1.19 3.52
CA GLY A 5 -21.68 2.08 4.61
C GLY A 5 -20.52 2.98 4.17
N PRO A 6 -20.21 4.07 4.91
CA PRO A 6 -19.23 5.07 4.51
C PRO A 6 -17.77 4.56 4.43
N ARG A 7 -17.56 3.26 4.69
CA ARG A 7 -16.28 2.57 4.61
C ARG A 7 -16.06 2.03 3.21
N GLU A 8 -15.03 2.53 2.55
CA GLU A 8 -14.59 2.03 1.26
C GLU A 8 -13.34 1.17 1.39
N LYS A 9 -13.25 0.13 0.57
CA LYS A 9 -12.04 -0.67 0.45
C LYS A 9 -11.05 0.08 -0.45
N ILE A 10 -9.85 0.32 0.06
CA ILE A 10 -8.76 0.97 -0.65
C ILE A 10 -7.56 0.02 -0.77
N MET A 11 -6.70 0.29 -1.74
CA MET A 11 -5.45 -0.44 -1.94
C MET A 11 -4.28 0.45 -1.51
N LEU A 12 -3.39 -0.08 -0.69
CA LEU A 12 -2.14 0.56 -0.31
C LEU A 12 -1.04 -0.09 -1.15
N LEU A 13 -0.55 0.61 -2.17
CA LEU A 13 0.51 0.13 -3.05
C LEU A 13 1.87 0.46 -2.44
N SER A 14 2.74 -0.54 -2.34
CA SER A 14 4.13 -0.34 -1.92
C SER A 14 4.90 0.52 -2.92
N SER A 15 5.71 1.45 -2.42
CA SER A 15 6.71 2.17 -3.20
C SER A 15 8.04 1.41 -3.32
N GLY A 16 8.11 0.17 -2.82
CA GLY A 16 9.31 -0.65 -2.82
C GLY A 16 9.80 -0.99 -4.23
N LYS A 17 11.12 -1.14 -4.35
CA LYS A 17 11.77 -1.66 -5.55
C LYS A 17 12.29 -3.07 -5.28
N THR A 18 12.28 -3.89 -6.32
CA THR A 18 12.91 -5.22 -6.35
C THR A 18 14.39 -5.08 -6.69
N GLN A 19 15.15 -6.17 -6.52
CA GLN A 19 16.57 -6.24 -6.85
C GLN A 19 16.88 -5.87 -8.32
N ALA A 20 15.92 -6.06 -9.23
CA ALA A 20 16.03 -5.68 -10.64
C ALA A 20 15.62 -4.22 -10.92
N GLY A 21 15.43 -3.39 -9.89
CA GLY A 21 15.04 -1.98 -10.01
C GLY A 21 13.57 -1.73 -10.36
N LYS A 22 12.75 -2.78 -10.52
CA LYS A 22 11.31 -2.69 -10.84
C LYS A 22 10.48 -2.53 -9.56
N ALA A 23 9.30 -1.91 -9.66
CA ALA A 23 8.36 -1.84 -8.53
C ALA A 23 7.95 -3.25 -8.06
N THR A 24 7.80 -3.44 -6.74
CA THR A 24 7.44 -4.75 -6.16
C THR A 24 6.01 -5.17 -6.50
N GLY A 25 5.13 -4.19 -6.76
CA GLY A 25 3.70 -4.42 -6.99
C GLY A 25 2.97 -5.01 -5.79
N TYR A 26 3.62 -5.07 -4.62
CA TYR A 26 3.00 -5.57 -3.39
C TYR A 26 2.01 -4.53 -2.86
N PHE A 27 0.85 -5.00 -2.42
CA PHE A 27 -0.18 -4.13 -1.90
C PHE A 27 -0.91 -4.76 -0.72
N TYR A 28 -1.38 -3.89 0.17
CA TYR A 28 -2.35 -4.25 1.20
C TYR A 28 -3.73 -3.73 0.81
N THR A 29 -4.76 -4.43 1.23
CA THR A 29 -6.13 -3.91 1.18
C THR A 29 -6.54 -3.47 2.57
N THR A 30 -7.08 -2.25 2.68
CA THR A 30 -7.60 -1.73 3.95
C THR A 30 -8.96 -1.09 3.72
N TYR A 31 -9.71 -0.91 4.81
CA TYR A 31 -10.96 -0.16 4.78
C TYR A 31 -10.71 1.24 5.33
N LYS A 32 -11.20 2.26 4.63
CA LYS A 32 -11.06 3.67 5.00
C LYS A 32 -12.43 4.33 5.04
N ASN A 33 -12.65 5.18 6.03
CA ASN A 33 -13.82 6.04 6.09
C ASN A 33 -13.46 7.40 5.47
N LYS A 34 -13.99 7.68 4.28
CA LYS A 34 -13.71 8.94 3.55
C LYS A 34 -14.19 10.19 4.27
N ASN A 35 -15.22 10.06 5.12
CA ASN A 35 -15.79 11.22 5.83
C ASN A 35 -14.85 11.72 6.95
N ASN A 36 -14.19 10.80 7.65
CA ASN A 36 -13.28 11.15 8.74
C ASN A 36 -11.84 11.38 8.26
N THR A 37 -11.45 10.72 7.17
CA THR A 37 -10.11 10.82 6.60
C THR A 37 -10.22 11.13 5.10
N PRO A 38 -10.32 12.40 4.70
CA PRO A 38 -10.44 12.76 3.29
C PRO A 38 -9.11 12.58 2.55
N ASP A 39 -7.97 12.81 3.22
CA ASP A 39 -6.65 12.82 2.59
C ASP A 39 -6.10 11.44 2.28
N LYS A 40 -5.19 11.36 1.30
CA LYS A 40 -4.54 10.09 0.91
C LYS A 40 -3.72 9.53 2.06
N ILE A 41 -3.92 8.26 2.37
CA ILE A 41 -3.16 7.57 3.40
C ILE A 41 -1.77 7.20 2.86
N GLU A 42 -0.73 7.67 3.55
CA GLU A 42 0.64 7.19 3.39
C GLU A 42 1.10 6.53 4.70
N LEU A 43 1.48 5.25 4.65
CA LEU A 43 1.88 4.48 5.82
C LEU A 43 3.21 3.78 5.57
N MET A 44 4.09 3.73 6.58
CA MET A 44 5.23 2.81 6.53
C MET A 44 4.78 1.42 6.95
N LYS A 45 4.92 0.45 6.04
CA LYS A 45 4.66 -0.97 6.33
C LYS A 45 5.77 -1.83 5.75
N PHE A 46 5.79 -3.09 6.15
CA PHE A 46 6.73 -4.07 5.63
C PHE A 46 6.31 -4.52 4.22
N ASP A 47 7.27 -4.53 3.29
CA ASP A 47 7.11 -5.17 1.99
C ASP A 47 8.10 -6.34 1.90
N PRO A 48 7.64 -7.60 1.86
CA PRO A 48 8.51 -8.77 1.79
C PRO A 48 9.27 -8.89 0.47
N ARG A 49 8.82 -8.20 -0.58
CA ARG A 49 9.43 -8.22 -1.92
C ARG A 49 10.38 -7.06 -2.16
N ALA A 50 10.37 -6.04 -1.29
CA ALA A 50 11.27 -4.91 -1.40
C ALA A 50 12.70 -5.35 -1.14
N PHE A 51 13.62 -4.90 -1.98
CA PHE A 51 15.04 -5.17 -1.84
C PHE A 51 15.70 -4.00 -1.13
N ASP A 52 16.43 -4.28 -0.05
CA ASP A 52 17.20 -3.28 0.66
C ASP A 52 18.64 -3.31 0.19
N GLU A 53 19.05 -2.23 -0.48
CA GLU A 53 20.41 -2.06 -0.99
C GLU A 53 21.45 -1.98 0.13
N LYS A 54 21.07 -1.54 1.34
CA LYS A 54 22.00 -1.39 2.46
C LYS A 54 22.35 -2.73 3.10
N THR A 55 21.35 -3.60 3.28
CA THR A 55 21.53 -4.89 3.95
C THR A 55 21.73 -6.05 2.98
N GLY A 56 21.47 -5.83 1.67
CA GLY A 56 21.53 -6.87 0.64
C GLY A 56 20.43 -7.93 0.78
N LYS A 57 19.46 -7.72 1.68
CA LYS A 57 18.39 -8.66 2.00
C LYS A 57 17.07 -8.27 1.33
N ARG A 58 16.22 -9.26 1.15
CA ARG A 58 14.83 -9.08 0.71
C ARG A 58 13.94 -8.87 1.93
N GLY A 59 13.03 -7.91 1.85
CA GLY A 59 12.13 -7.49 2.92
C GLY A 59 12.62 -6.23 3.61
N MET A 60 11.91 -5.11 3.43
CA MET A 60 12.17 -3.89 4.19
C MET A 60 10.90 -3.09 4.45
N MET A 61 10.96 -2.19 5.43
CA MET A 61 9.91 -1.18 5.58
C MET A 61 9.96 -0.20 4.40
N THR A 62 8.81 -0.05 3.75
CA THR A 62 8.63 0.87 2.64
C THR A 62 7.41 1.74 2.88
N LYS A 63 7.32 2.86 2.15
CA LYS A 63 6.13 3.70 2.17
C LYS A 63 5.07 3.07 1.27
N PHE A 64 3.89 2.89 1.81
CA PHE A 64 2.71 2.46 1.08
C PHE A 64 1.81 3.66 0.84
N LYS A 65 1.35 3.81 -0.40
CA LYS A 65 0.50 4.92 -0.82
C LYS A 65 -0.87 4.42 -1.23
N GLU A 66 -1.91 5.16 -0.83
CA GLU A 66 -3.27 4.89 -1.23
C GLU A 66 -3.46 4.98 -2.76
N LYS A 67 -4.03 3.93 -3.33
CA LYS A 67 -4.44 3.80 -4.71
C LYS A 67 -5.87 3.23 -4.75
N LYS A 68 -6.65 3.66 -5.75
CA LYS A 68 -7.96 3.08 -5.98
C LYS A 68 -7.82 1.63 -6.44
N ILE A 69 -8.73 0.77 -6.00
CA ILE A 69 -8.84 -0.59 -6.53
C ILE A 69 -9.35 -0.46 -7.98
N PRO A 70 -8.65 -1.03 -8.97
CA PRO A 70 -9.18 -1.11 -10.33
C PRO A 70 -10.50 -1.89 -10.30
N LYS A 71 -11.56 -1.30 -10.88
CA LYS A 71 -12.88 -1.93 -11.02
C LYS A 71 -12.87 -2.94 -12.15
#